data_AF-A0A950CKF7-F1
#
_entry.id   AF-A0A950CKF7-F1
#
_cell.length_a   1.000
_cell.length_b   1.000
_cell.length_c   1.000
_cell.angle_alpha   90.00
_cell.angle_beta   90.00
_cell.angle_gamma   90.00
#
_symmetry.space_group_name_H-M   'P 1'
#
loop_
_entity.id
_entity.type
_entity.pdbx_description
1 polymer ?
#
loop_
_entity_poly.entity_id
_entity_poly.type
_entity_poly.pdbx_seq_one_letter_code
_entity_poly.pdbx_strand_id
1 'polypeptide(L)'
;MSNGNDEAAVQCFHDAIDLARHQSTKSWELRATTSLARLLGKQGRRNEARMMLAEIYNWFTEGFDTADLKEAKALLDELSPL
;
A
#
# COMPACT_ATOMS: atom_id res chain seq x y z
N MET A 1 19.23 -15.03 6.61
CA MET A 1 18.37 -15.70 5.62
C MET A 1 16.93 -15.27 5.91
N SER A 2 16.52 -14.11 5.37
CA SER A 2 15.23 -13.48 5.70
C SER A 2 14.26 -13.42 4.49
N ASN A 3 14.70 -13.83 3.29
CA ASN A 3 13.93 -13.70 2.05
C ASN A 3 12.65 -14.56 1.96
N GLY A 4 12.55 -15.66 2.71
CA GLY A 4 11.39 -16.55 2.59
C GLY A 4 10.10 -16.00 3.22
N ASN A 5 10.24 -15.20 4.27
CA ASN A 5 9.08 -14.60 4.98
C ASN A 5 8.58 -13.33 4.29
N ASP A 6 9.49 -12.57 3.68
CA ASP A 6 9.15 -11.31 3.03
C ASP A 6 8.35 -11.55 1.75
N GLU A 7 8.72 -12.56 0.96
CA GLU A 7 7.99 -12.95 -0.26
C GLU A 7 6.60 -13.52 0.06
N ALA A 8 6.48 -14.35 1.10
CA ALA A 8 5.19 -14.87 1.54
C ALA A 8 4.26 -13.74 2.03
N ALA A 9 4.79 -12.74 2.74
CA ALA A 9 4.04 -11.58 3.16
C ALA A 9 3.55 -10.74 1.97
N VAL A 10 4.40 -10.53 0.96
CA VAL A 10 4.03 -9.86 -0.29
C VAL A 10 2.85 -10.57 -0.96
N GLN A 11 2.91 -11.90 -1.08
CA GLN A 11 1.83 -12.67 -1.70
C GLN A 11 0.53 -12.57 -0.89
N CYS A 12 0.59 -12.65 0.44
CA CYS A 12 -0.61 -12.48 1.28
C CYS A 12 -1.26 -11.10 1.12
N PHE A 13 -0.47 -10.04 0.93
CA PHE A 13 -1.02 -8.71 0.68
C PHE A 13 -1.65 -8.59 -0.71
N HIS A 14 -1.08 -9.24 -1.73
CA HIS A 14 -1.70 -9.30 -3.05
C HIS A 14 -3.07 -10.00 -3.00
N ASP A 15 -3.14 -11.16 -2.35
CA ASP A 15 -4.40 -11.90 -2.22
C ASP A 15 -5.47 -11.10 -1.46
N ALA A 16 -5.06 -10.37 -0.40
CA ALA A 16 -5.94 -9.49 0.35
C ALA A 16 -6.44 -8.29 -0.49
N ILE A 17 -5.59 -7.72 -1.35
CA ILE A 17 -5.96 -6.66 -2.29
C ILE A 17 -6.98 -7.17 -3.30
N ASP A 18 -6.76 -8.35 -3.88
CA ASP A 18 -7.69 -8.93 -4.86
C ASP A 18 -9.05 -9.27 -4.22
N LEU A 19 -9.06 -9.74 -2.98
CA LEU A 19 -10.28 -9.97 -2.22
C LEU A 19 -11.02 -8.65 -1.90
N ALA A 20 -10.29 -7.60 -1.52
CA ALA A 20 -10.84 -6.27 -1.25
C ALA A 20 -11.30 -5.54 -2.52
N ARG A 21 -10.77 -5.89 -3.69
CA ARG A 21 -11.28 -5.43 -4.99
C ARG A 21 -12.64 -6.03 -5.32
N HIS A 22 -12.92 -7.26 -4.85
CA HIS A 22 -14.19 -7.95 -5.07
C HIS A 22 -15.32 -7.55 -4.11
N GLN A 23 -15.01 -7.05 -2.91
CA GLN A 23 -16.00 -6.57 -1.94
C GLN A 23 -15.75 -5.09 -1.68
N SER A 24 -16.75 -4.22 -1.86
CA SER A 24 -16.74 -2.73 -1.72
C SER A 24 -16.13 -2.16 -0.42
N THR A 25 -14.87 -2.46 -0.13
CA THR A 25 -14.16 -2.15 1.09
C THR A 25 -12.79 -1.59 0.72
N LYS A 26 -12.84 -0.53 -0.09
CA LYS A 26 -11.66 0.19 -0.57
C LYS A 26 -10.74 0.66 0.57
N SER A 27 -11.29 0.93 1.75
CA SER A 27 -10.50 1.23 2.96
C SER A 27 -9.59 0.07 3.41
N TRP A 28 -10.01 -1.18 3.23
CA TRP A 28 -9.17 -2.35 3.53
C TRP A 28 -8.10 -2.57 2.47
N GLU A 29 -8.44 -2.34 1.19
CA GLU A 29 -7.45 -2.31 0.10
C GLU A 29 -6.36 -1.28 0.39
N LEU A 30 -6.74 -0.04 0.75
CA LEU A 30 -5.81 1.02 1.12
C LEU A 30 -4.85 0.61 2.26
N ARG A 31 -5.38 0.00 3.32
CA ARG A 31 -4.56 -0.43 4.48
C ARG A 31 -3.57 -1.53 4.09
N ALA A 32 -4.00 -2.49 3.28
CA ALA A 32 -3.14 -3.56 2.77
C ALA A 32 -2.04 -2.99 1.85
N THR A 33 -2.42 -2.13 0.89
CA THR A 33 -1.48 -1.49 -0.03
C THR A 33 -0.47 -0.60 0.70
N THR A 34 -0.89 0.13 1.75
CA THR A 34 0.01 0.95 2.58
C THR A 34 1.05 0.09 3.28
N SER A 35 0.64 -1.06 3.83
CA SER A 35 1.54 -2.02 4.49
C SER A 35 2.56 -2.62 3.51
N LEU A 36 2.10 -3.00 2.31
CA LEU A 36 2.95 -3.54 1.25
C LEU A 36 3.92 -2.48 0.70
N ALA A 37 3.46 -1.26 0.46
CA ALA A 37 4.32 -0.15 0.02
C ALA A 37 5.45 0.13 1.02
N ARG A 38 5.17 0.03 2.33
CA ARG A 38 6.19 0.19 3.37
C ARG A 38 7.26 -0.90 3.31
N LEU A 39 6.86 -2.15 3.03
CA LEU A 39 7.79 -3.26 2.86
C LEU A 39 8.66 -3.08 1.61
N LEU A 40 8.05 -2.75 0.48
CA LEU A 40 8.75 -2.50 -0.78
C LEU A 40 9.73 -1.32 -0.67
N GLY A 41 9.35 -0.26 0.03
CA GLY A 41 10.24 0.87 0.32
C GLY A 41 11.50 0.44 1.09
N LYS A 42 11.37 -0.46 2.07
CA LYS A 42 12.51 -1.03 2.82
C LYS A 42 13.39 -1.92 1.97
N GLN A 43 12.83 -2.59 0.95
CA GLN A 43 13.59 -3.39 -0.01
C GLN A 43 14.25 -2.56 -1.12
N GLY A 44 14.15 -1.22 -1.07
CA GLY A 44 14.68 -0.33 -2.10
C GLY A 44 13.79 -0.21 -3.35
N ARG A 45 12.65 -0.90 -3.38
CA ARG A 45 11.65 -0.87 -4.47
C ARG A 45 10.71 0.33 -4.35
N ARG A 46 11.28 1.52 -4.14
CA ARG A 46 10.52 2.76 -3.86
C ARG A 46 9.54 3.15 -4.97
N ASN A 47 9.94 3.03 -6.23
CA ASN A 47 9.09 3.42 -7.36
C ASN A 47 7.82 2.56 -7.44
N GLU A 48 7.96 1.26 -7.22
CA GLU A 48 6.85 0.32 -7.20
C GLU A 48 5.91 0.57 -6.03
N ALA A 49 6.48 0.74 -4.82
CA ALA A 49 5.74 1.11 -3.62
C ALA A 49 4.91 2.39 -3.83
N ARG A 50 5.50 3.41 -4.45
CA ARG A 50 4.85 4.68 -4.74
C ARG A 50 3.73 4.51 -5.76
N MET A 51 3.98 3.79 -6.86
CA MET A 51 3.02 3.64 -7.95
C MET A 51 1.74 2.95 -7.47
N MET A 52 1.87 1.84 -6.75
CA MET A 52 0.71 1.10 -6.24
C MET A 52 -0.08 1.90 -5.19
N LEU A 53 0.63 2.59 -4.28
CA LEU A 53 -0.01 3.37 -3.23
C LEU A 53 -0.72 4.60 -3.80
N ALA A 54 -0.15 5.22 -4.82
CA ALA A 54 -0.77 6.36 -5.50
C ALA A 54 -2.03 5.94 -6.25
N GLU A 55 -2.06 4.76 -6.86
CA GLU A 55 -3.23 4.23 -7.57
C GLU A 55 -4.43 4.10 -6.63
N ILE A 56 -4.26 3.44 -5.48
CA ILE A 56 -5.35 3.27 -4.53
C ILE A 56 -5.70 4.58 -3.81
N TYR A 57 -4.71 5.42 -3.48
CA TYR A 57 -4.94 6.71 -2.83
C TYR A 57 -5.78 7.65 -3.72
N ASN A 58 -5.48 7.70 -5.03
CA ASN A 58 -6.20 8.54 -5.99
C ASN A 58 -7.63 8.04 -6.30
N TRP A 59 -7.96 6.80 -5.94
CA TRP A 59 -9.34 6.31 -6.05
C TRP A 59 -10.27 7.01 -5.05
N PHE A 60 -9.75 7.42 -3.89
CA PHE A 60 -10.53 8.14 -2.89
C PHE A 60 -10.71 9.59 -3.30
N THR A 61 -11.98 10.04 -3.33
CA THR A 61 -12.33 11.46 -3.52
C THR A 61 -12.71 12.15 -2.20
N GLU A 62 -12.93 11.36 -1.15
CA GLU A 62 -13.39 11.79 0.17
C GLU A 62 -12.72 10.96 1.28
N GLY A 63 -12.84 11.39 2.53
CA GLY A 63 -12.32 10.64 3.67
C GLY A 63 -10.83 10.85 3.95
N PHE A 64 -10.19 11.86 3.34
CA PHE A 64 -8.78 12.22 3.59
C PHE A 64 -8.46 12.57 5.04
N ASP A 65 -9.49 12.76 5.88
CA ASP A 65 -9.32 12.93 7.32
C ASP A 65 -9.16 11.63 8.12
N THR A 66 -9.45 10.48 7.50
CA THR A 66 -9.28 9.17 8.12
C THR A 66 -7.80 8.84 8.35
N ALA A 67 -7.54 8.04 9.37
CA ALA A 67 -6.18 7.62 9.72
C ALA A 67 -5.49 6.88 8.56
N ASP A 68 -6.22 6.02 7.84
CA ASP A 68 -5.66 5.24 6.74
C ASP A 68 -5.21 6.13 5.56
N LEU A 69 -6.01 7.13 5.17
CA LEU A 69 -5.63 8.05 4.10
C LEU A 69 -4.50 9.00 4.53
N LYS A 70 -4.48 9.44 5.79
CA LYS A 70 -3.36 10.23 6.32
C LYS A 70 -2.04 9.46 6.31
N GLU A 71 -2.07 8.19 6.70
CA GLU A 71 -0.88 7.33 6.66
C GLU A 71 -0.41 7.07 5.24
N ALA A 72 -1.33 6.75 4.31
CA ALA A 72 -1.01 6.55 2.91
C ALA A 72 -0.37 7.81 2.28
N LYS A 73 -0.87 9.01 2.61
CA LYS A 73 -0.29 10.27 2.13
C LYS A 73 1.13 10.49 2.66
N ALA A 74 1.33 10.29 3.96
CA ALA A 74 2.66 10.44 4.57
C ALA A 74 3.68 9.48 3.92
N LEU A 75 3.28 8.23 3.69
CA LEU A 75 4.13 7.25 3.03
C LEU A 75 4.41 7.61 1.56
N LEU A 76 3.43 8.15 0.82
CA LEU A 76 3.66 8.68 -0.53
C LEU A 76 4.71 9.80 -0.56
N ASP A 77 4.70 10.68 0.44
CA ASP A 77 5.67 11.75 0.57
C ASP A 77 7.08 11.20 0.89
N GLU A 78 7.19 10.21 1.78
CA GLU A 78 8.45 9.52 2.10
C GLU A 78 9.05 8.71 0.92
N LEU A 79 8.19 8.24 0.01
CA LEU A 79 8.57 7.46 -1.18
C LEU A 79 8.83 8.34 -2.40
N SER A 80 8.53 9.64 -2.32
CA SER A 80 8.80 10.57 -3.40
C SER A 80 10.31 10.79 -3.57
N PRO A 81 10.84 10.83 -4.81
CA PRO A 81 12.22 11.23 -5.03
C PRO A 81 12.42 12.67 -4.54
N LEU A 82 13.55 12.92 -3.86
CA LEU A 82 14.01 14.24 -3.45
C LEU A 82 14.22 15.17 -4.66
#